data_AF-T0YCY9-F1
#
_entry.id   AF-T0YCY9-F1
#
_cell.length_a   1.000
_cell.length_b   1.000
_cell.length_c   1.000
_cell.angle_alpha   90.00
_cell.angle_beta   90.00
_cell.angle_gamma   90.00
#
_symmetry.space_group_name_H-M   'P 1'
#
loop_
_entity.id
_entity.type
_entity.pdbx_description
1 polymer ?
#
loop_
_entity_poly.entity_id
_entity_poly.type
_entity_poly.pdbx_seq_one_letter_code
_entity_poly.pdbx_strand_id
1 'polypeptide(L)'
;MMRYKHFVGDYWSIDPWAYRRALRIVRPGKVISVGDAVGFARVTDNLYIGNKEKHLWRYADGPIYHYGWVKSPALLREKISIQVKYYWEGNPKKEDQTKLALDEFMPPHYRFLKSFTGSHPAVMQSRVSSFPDMPKRVSRWLNPRFYAYVLRHGFKG
;
A
#
# COMPACT_ATOMS: atom_id res chain seq x y z
N MET A 1 -16.06 -6.71 -1.91
CA MET A 1 -14.63 -6.39 -1.87
C MET A 1 -14.08 -6.24 -3.28
N MET A 2 -13.02 -5.45 -3.40
CA MET A 2 -12.24 -5.21 -4.62
C MET A 2 -10.81 -5.70 -4.41
N ARG A 3 -10.09 -6.05 -5.48
CA ARG A 3 -8.75 -6.65 -5.44
C ARG A 3 -7.67 -5.59 -5.60
N TYR A 4 -6.72 -5.51 -4.68
CA TYR A 4 -5.72 -4.45 -4.70
C TYR A 4 -4.36 -4.92 -5.24
N LYS A 5 -3.72 -4.05 -6.01
CA LYS A 5 -2.30 -4.08 -6.33
C LYS A 5 -1.66 -2.84 -5.70
N HIS A 6 -0.83 -3.06 -4.68
CA HIS A 6 -0.18 -1.99 -3.94
C HIS A 6 1.19 -1.69 -4.54
N PHE A 7 1.32 -0.55 -5.21
CA PHE A 7 2.57 -0.11 -5.80
C PHE A 7 3.37 0.74 -4.82
N VAL A 8 4.68 0.49 -4.74
CA VAL A 8 5.59 1.13 -3.79
C VAL A 8 6.88 1.49 -4.52
N GLY A 9 7.35 2.72 -4.34
CA GLY A 9 8.54 3.28 -4.99
C GLY A 9 8.30 3.61 -6.45
N ASP A 10 7.88 2.64 -7.26
CA ASP A 10 7.67 2.79 -8.71
C ASP A 10 6.35 2.16 -9.18
N TYR A 11 6.10 2.19 -10.49
CA TYR A 11 4.91 1.60 -11.10
C TYR A 11 5.02 0.09 -11.36
N TRP A 12 6.19 -0.53 -11.19
CA TRP A 12 6.44 -1.94 -11.49
C TRP A 12 6.66 -2.82 -10.25
N SER A 13 6.52 -2.25 -9.05
CA SER A 13 6.83 -2.90 -7.78
C SER A 13 5.59 -3.07 -6.93
N ILE A 14 5.13 -4.31 -6.79
CA ILE A 14 3.99 -4.64 -5.95
C ILE A 14 4.45 -5.12 -4.58
N ASP A 15 3.85 -4.55 -3.54
CA ASP A 15 3.94 -5.05 -2.17
C ASP A 15 2.92 -6.17 -1.92
N PRO A 16 3.35 -7.45 -1.83
CA PRO A 16 2.44 -8.56 -1.57
C PRO A 16 1.98 -8.62 -0.11
N TRP A 17 2.64 -7.92 0.82
CA TRP A 17 2.28 -7.96 2.24
C TRP A 17 1.18 -6.97 2.61
N ALA A 18 0.94 -5.96 1.77
CA ALA A 18 -0.23 -5.10 1.86
C ALA A 18 -1.54 -5.89 1.68
N TYR A 19 -2.66 -5.29 2.10
CA TYR A 19 -3.96 -5.95 2.02
C TYR A 19 -4.34 -6.24 0.56
N ARG A 20 -4.77 -7.48 0.28
CA ARG A 20 -5.10 -7.90 -1.10
C ARG A 20 -6.54 -7.58 -1.50
N ARG A 21 -7.41 -7.34 -0.51
CA ARG A 21 -8.83 -7.08 -0.70
C ARG A 21 -9.27 -5.98 0.27
N ALA A 22 -10.06 -5.05 -0.21
CA ALA A 22 -10.72 -4.06 0.65
C ALA A 22 -12.20 -3.92 0.32
N LEU A 23 -12.98 -3.51 1.32
CA LEU A 23 -14.39 -3.22 1.18
C LEU A 23 -14.57 -1.84 0.55
N ARG A 24 -15.40 -1.77 -0.49
CA ARG A 24 -15.67 -0.53 -1.25
C ARG A 24 -17.12 -0.36 -1.69
N ILE A 25 -17.91 -1.43 -1.64
CA ILE A 25 -19.33 -1.42 -1.98
C ILE A 25 -20.07 -1.93 -0.76
N VAL A 26 -20.83 -1.03 -0.15
CA VAL A 26 -21.54 -1.25 1.12
C VAL A 26 -22.98 -0.79 1.02
N ARG A 27 -23.84 -1.28 1.92
CA ARG A 27 -25.25 -0.92 1.95
C ARG A 27 -25.41 0.49 2.56
N PRO A 28 -25.99 1.44 1.83
CA PRO A 28 -26.21 2.79 2.35
C PRO A 28 -27.13 2.76 3.58
N GLY A 29 -26.88 3.64 4.55
CA GLY A 29 -27.69 3.80 5.76
C GLY A 29 -27.64 2.66 6.78
N LYS A 30 -26.86 1.60 6.52
CA LYS A 30 -26.67 0.47 7.44
C LYS A 30 -25.25 0.34 7.96
N VAL A 31 -24.31 1.03 7.33
CA VAL A 31 -22.89 1.00 7.69
C VAL A 31 -22.31 2.41 7.77
N ILE A 32 -21.27 2.55 8.57
CA ILE A 32 -20.46 3.77 8.71
C ILE A 32 -18.99 3.44 8.42
N SER A 33 -18.24 4.44 7.94
CA SER A 33 -16.79 4.34 7.80
C SER A 33 -16.14 4.47 9.18
N VAL A 34 -15.18 3.60 9.50
CA VAL A 34 -14.46 3.61 10.78
C VAL A 34 -12.97 3.37 10.56
N GLY A 35 -12.15 4.06 11.36
CA GLY A 35 -10.69 4.06 11.22
C GLY A 35 -10.19 4.76 9.95
N ASP A 36 -8.91 4.58 9.65
CA ASP A 36 -8.19 5.53 8.78
C ASP A 36 -8.09 5.11 7.30
N ALA A 37 -8.67 3.96 6.90
CA ALA A 37 -8.45 3.47 5.54
C ALA A 37 -9.60 2.69 4.90
N VAL A 38 -9.97 1.53 5.47
CA VAL A 38 -10.82 0.55 4.77
C VAL A 38 -11.89 -0.10 5.65
N GLY A 39 -12.03 0.39 6.88
CA GLY A 39 -12.94 -0.17 7.87
C GLY A 39 -14.37 0.31 7.68
N PHE A 40 -15.31 -0.60 7.85
CA PHE A 40 -16.73 -0.29 7.95
C PHE A 40 -17.32 -1.02 9.15
N ALA A 41 -18.26 -0.37 9.83
CA ALA A 41 -18.99 -0.91 10.97
C ALA A 41 -20.50 -0.74 10.78
N ARG A 42 -21.29 -1.54 11.47
CA ARG A 42 -22.76 -1.39 11.48
C ARG A 42 -23.16 -0.15 12.26
N VAL A 43 -24.17 0.56 11.77
CA VAL A 43 -24.74 1.72 12.49
C VAL A 43 -25.37 1.32 13.83
N THR A 44 -25.89 0.09 13.93
CA THR A 44 -26.69 -0.37 15.08
C THR A 44 -25.89 -0.53 16.37
N ASP A 45 -24.63 -0.95 16.25
CA ASP A 45 -23.80 -1.34 17.39
C ASP A 45 -22.30 -1.02 17.21
N ASN A 46 -21.94 -0.31 16.15
CA ASN A 46 -20.57 0.05 15.80
C ASN A 46 -19.61 -1.15 15.66
N LEU A 47 -20.11 -2.36 15.47
CA LEU A 47 -19.27 -3.53 15.23
C LEU A 47 -18.82 -3.60 13.76
N TYR A 48 -17.54 -3.93 13.55
CA TYR A 48 -16.95 -4.10 12.23
C TYR A 48 -17.71 -5.14 11.40
N ILE A 49 -17.91 -4.84 10.11
CA ILE A 49 -18.54 -5.78 9.18
C ILE A 49 -17.51 -6.64 8.47
N GLY A 50 -17.83 -7.91 8.29
CA GLY A 50 -16.96 -8.89 7.64
C GLY A 50 -17.75 -9.97 6.89
N ASN A 51 -17.26 -11.19 6.95
CA ASN A 51 -17.85 -12.31 6.20
C ASN A 51 -19.26 -12.71 6.69
N LYS A 52 -19.63 -12.40 7.94
CA LYS A 52 -20.95 -12.70 8.49
C LYS A 52 -22.02 -11.73 7.97
N GLU A 53 -21.63 -10.49 7.67
CA GLU A 53 -22.51 -9.41 7.23
C GLU A 53 -22.52 -9.25 5.70
N LYS A 54 -22.41 -10.34 4.93
CA LYS A 54 -22.42 -10.31 3.44
C LYS A 54 -23.64 -9.59 2.84
N HIS A 55 -24.75 -9.54 3.56
CA HIS A 55 -25.93 -8.79 3.12
C HIS A 55 -25.69 -7.27 3.07
N LEU A 56 -24.73 -6.75 3.86
CA LEU A 56 -24.36 -5.33 3.96
C LEU A 56 -23.28 -4.88 2.98
N TRP A 57 -22.71 -5.78 2.16
CA TRP A 57 -21.67 -5.41 1.20
C TRP A 57 -21.68 -6.29 -0.05
N ARG A 58 -20.95 -5.88 -1.10
CA ARG A 58 -20.86 -6.67 -2.35
C ARG A 58 -19.42 -6.90 -2.81
N TYR A 59 -19.20 -8.08 -3.37
CA TYR A 59 -17.98 -8.44 -4.10
C TYR A 59 -18.13 -8.04 -5.56
N ALA A 60 -17.18 -7.29 -6.09
CA ALA A 60 -17.21 -6.81 -7.48
C ALA A 60 -16.01 -7.29 -8.30
N ASP A 61 -15.08 -8.03 -7.69
CA ASP A 61 -13.79 -8.50 -8.26
C ASP A 61 -12.93 -7.46 -9.00
N GLY A 62 -13.32 -6.18 -9.02
CA GLY A 62 -12.64 -5.13 -9.75
C GLY A 62 -11.20 -4.94 -9.24
N PRO A 63 -10.21 -4.85 -10.14
CA PRO A 63 -8.83 -4.55 -9.76
C PRO A 63 -8.69 -3.06 -9.41
N ILE A 64 -8.10 -2.77 -8.27
CA ILE A 64 -7.66 -1.44 -7.84
C ILE A 64 -6.15 -1.39 -7.92
N TYR A 65 -5.64 -0.44 -8.70
CA TYR A 65 -4.24 -0.08 -8.75
C TYR A 65 -4.01 1.03 -7.73
N HIS A 66 -3.32 0.72 -6.64
CA HIS A 66 -3.13 1.64 -5.54
C HIS A 66 -1.68 2.14 -5.50
N TYR A 67 -1.50 3.42 -5.80
CA TYR A 67 -0.18 4.06 -5.98
C TYR A 67 0.26 4.90 -4.78
N GLY A 68 -0.21 4.57 -3.57
CA GLY A 68 -0.04 5.40 -2.37
C GLY A 68 1.41 5.70 -1.96
N TRP A 69 2.37 4.90 -2.43
CA TRP A 69 3.80 5.05 -2.15
C TRP A 69 4.67 5.10 -3.41
N VAL A 70 4.10 5.38 -4.59
CA VAL A 70 4.87 5.54 -5.84
C VAL A 70 5.44 6.95 -5.93
N LYS A 71 6.72 7.09 -5.60
CA LYS A 71 7.48 8.35 -5.48
C LYS A 71 8.98 8.04 -5.56
N SER A 72 9.77 9.02 -6.02
CA SER A 72 11.23 8.94 -5.93
C SER A 72 11.69 8.85 -4.46
N PRO A 73 12.90 8.33 -4.19
CA PRO A 73 13.41 8.23 -2.83
C PRO A 73 13.41 9.55 -2.03
N ALA A 74 13.75 10.66 -2.69
CA ALA A 74 13.69 11.99 -2.09
C ALA A 74 12.24 12.40 -1.72
N LEU A 75 11.29 12.22 -2.64
CA LEU A 75 9.86 12.53 -2.39
C LEU A 75 9.23 11.60 -1.34
N LEU A 76 9.73 10.37 -1.20
CA LEU A 76 9.32 9.46 -0.13
C LEU A 76 9.77 9.95 1.24
N ARG A 77 11.01 10.46 1.35
CA ARG A 77 11.49 11.12 2.58
C ARG A 77 10.66 12.36 2.88
N GLU A 78 10.42 13.20 1.88
CA GLU A 78 9.60 14.41 2.03
C GLU A 78 8.19 14.06 2.52
N LYS A 79 7.57 13.00 1.97
CA LYS A 79 6.28 12.50 2.45
C LYS A 79 6.30 12.14 3.94
N ILE A 80 7.40 11.57 4.45
CA ILE A 80 7.55 11.29 5.88
C ILE A 80 7.67 12.59 6.69
N SER A 81 8.40 13.58 6.18
CA SER A 81 8.50 14.90 6.83
C SER A 81 7.13 15.58 6.94
N ILE A 82 6.37 15.57 5.84
CA ILE A 82 4.98 16.05 5.80
C ILE A 82 4.12 15.25 6.79
N GLN A 83 4.29 13.92 6.84
CA GLN A 83 3.54 13.09 7.78
C GLN A 83 3.81 13.50 9.23
N VAL A 84 5.07 13.71 9.60
CA VAL A 84 5.47 14.17 10.94
C VAL A 84 4.87 15.52 11.26
N LYS A 85 4.96 16.47 10.33
CA LYS A 85 4.43 17.82 10.52
C LYS A 85 2.93 17.82 10.80
N TYR A 86 2.15 17.09 10.00
CA TYR A 86 0.69 17.21 10.03
C TYR A 86 -0.03 16.16 10.88
N TYR A 87 0.53 14.97 11.06
CA TYR A 87 -0.12 13.89 11.82
C TYR A 87 0.52 13.62 13.18
N TRP A 88 1.78 14.03 13.38
CA TRP A 88 2.48 13.89 14.66
C TRP A 88 2.80 15.24 15.31
N GLU A 89 2.19 16.33 14.82
CA GLU A 89 2.37 17.69 15.35
C GLU A 89 3.85 18.10 15.45
N GLY A 90 4.66 17.65 14.49
CA GLY A 90 6.10 17.92 14.46
C GLY A 90 6.95 16.99 15.34
N ASN A 91 6.36 16.03 16.04
CA ASN A 91 7.07 15.10 16.92
C ASN A 91 7.30 13.73 16.25
N PRO A 92 8.45 13.49 15.58
CA PRO A 92 8.67 12.26 14.86
C PRO A 92 8.79 11.06 15.81
N LYS A 93 8.12 9.96 15.46
CA LYS A 93 8.34 8.67 16.10
C LYS A 93 9.76 8.16 15.80
N LYS A 94 10.27 7.23 16.62
CA LYS A 94 11.62 6.65 16.45
C LYS A 94 11.89 6.16 15.02
N GLU A 95 10.91 5.49 14.41
CA GLU A 95 11.03 5.02 13.03
C GLU A 95 11.11 6.16 12.01
N ASP A 96 10.41 7.27 12.24
CA ASP A 96 10.41 8.42 11.35
C ASP A 96 11.74 9.18 11.46
N GLN A 97 12.30 9.29 12.66
CA GLN A 97 13.63 9.88 12.89
C GLN A 97 14.71 9.16 12.08
N THR A 98 14.75 7.83 12.12
CA THR A 98 15.72 7.05 11.33
C THR A 98 15.57 7.29 9.82
N LYS A 99 14.33 7.40 9.32
CA LYS A 99 14.07 7.66 7.90
C LYS A 99 14.42 9.09 7.51
N LEU A 100 14.15 10.07 8.38
CA LEU A 100 14.41 11.48 8.16
C LEU A 100 15.89 11.85 8.27
N ALA A 101 16.71 11.02 8.93
CA ALA A 101 18.16 11.20 9.00
C ALA A 101 18.88 10.84 7.69
N LEU A 102 18.22 10.13 6.76
CA LEU A 102 18.77 9.77 5.46
C LEU A 102 18.51 10.88 4.44
N ASP A 103 19.42 11.09 3.49
CA ASP A 103 19.20 12.02 2.36
C ASP A 103 18.02 11.59 1.49
N GLU A 104 17.92 10.27 1.27
CA GLU A 104 16.87 9.61 0.50
C GLU A 104 16.30 8.43 1.27
N PHE A 105 15.00 8.15 1.08
CA PHE A 105 14.34 7.02 1.71
C PHE A 105 13.68 6.08 0.70
N MET A 106 13.95 4.79 0.83
CA MET A 106 13.21 3.73 0.16
C MET A 106 12.86 2.64 1.18
N PRO A 107 11.64 2.07 1.16
CA PRO A 107 11.27 1.00 2.09
C PRO A 107 12.27 -0.16 2.05
N PRO A 108 12.71 -0.72 3.19
CA PRO A 108 13.74 -1.76 3.23
C PRO A 108 13.42 -3.00 2.37
N HIS A 109 12.14 -3.35 2.26
CA HIS A 109 11.67 -4.49 1.47
C HIS A 109 11.55 -4.21 -0.02
N TYR A 110 11.71 -2.96 -0.46
CA TYR A 110 11.65 -2.55 -1.87
C TYR A 110 12.51 -3.41 -2.80
N ARG A 111 13.71 -3.79 -2.33
CA ARG A 111 14.69 -4.57 -3.11
C ARG A 111 14.22 -5.98 -3.48
N PHE A 112 13.19 -6.50 -2.84
CA PHE A 112 12.65 -7.83 -3.09
C PHE A 112 11.12 -7.84 -3.22
N LEU A 113 10.53 -6.69 -3.58
CA LEU A 113 9.13 -6.61 -3.98
C LEU A 113 8.86 -7.41 -5.25
N LYS A 114 7.58 -7.72 -5.46
CA LYS A 114 7.14 -8.48 -6.62
C LYS A 114 7.12 -7.58 -7.85
N SER A 115 7.75 -8.01 -8.93
CA SER A 115 7.64 -7.32 -10.22
C SER A 115 6.24 -7.43 -10.81
N PHE A 116 5.73 -6.31 -11.31
CA PHE A 116 4.49 -6.24 -12.07
C PHE A 116 4.79 -6.25 -13.57
N THR A 117 4.17 -7.20 -14.29
CA THR A 117 4.35 -7.40 -15.73
C THR A 117 3.09 -7.13 -16.54
N GLY A 118 2.02 -6.65 -15.90
CA GLY A 118 0.78 -6.30 -16.59
C GLY A 118 0.76 -4.84 -17.06
N SER A 119 -0.39 -4.40 -17.56
CA SER A 119 -0.64 -3.02 -17.96
C SER A 119 -1.27 -2.18 -16.84
N HIS A 120 -0.97 -0.89 -16.83
CA HIS A 120 -1.67 0.09 -16.01
C HIS A 120 -2.90 0.64 -16.74
N PRO A 121 -3.90 1.17 -16.01
CA PRO A 121 -5.04 1.85 -16.61
C PRO A 121 -4.60 2.96 -17.58
N ALA A 122 -5.34 3.16 -18.67
CA ALA A 122 -4.99 4.14 -19.71
C ALA A 122 -4.73 5.55 -19.16
N VAL A 123 -5.56 5.99 -18.20
CA VAL A 123 -5.42 7.29 -17.53
C VAL A 123 -4.07 7.49 -16.80
N MET A 124 -3.37 6.39 -16.48
CA MET A 124 -2.08 6.43 -15.80
C MET A 124 -0.89 6.41 -16.77
N GLN A 125 -1.09 6.17 -18.07
CA GLN A 125 0.01 5.96 -19.02
C GLN A 125 1.00 7.12 -19.02
N SER A 126 0.52 8.37 -19.07
CA SER A 126 1.38 9.57 -19.04
C SER A 126 2.28 9.61 -17.80
N ARG A 127 1.75 9.28 -16.62
CA ARG A 127 2.51 9.26 -15.36
C ARG A 127 3.53 8.13 -15.31
N VAL A 128 3.18 6.98 -15.88
CA VAL A 128 4.07 5.81 -15.94
C VAL A 128 5.21 6.08 -16.91
N SER A 129 4.93 6.65 -18.09
CA SER A 129 5.95 6.96 -19.10
C SER A 129 6.89 8.07 -18.69
N SER A 130 6.43 9.04 -17.88
CA SER A 130 7.27 10.12 -17.36
C SER A 130 8.01 9.74 -16.08
N PHE A 131 7.85 8.52 -15.57
CA PHE A 131 8.50 8.12 -14.32
C PHE A 131 9.98 7.81 -14.57
N PRO A 132 10.89 8.30 -13.73
CA PRO A 132 12.31 8.05 -13.92
C PRO A 132 12.65 6.56 -13.83
N ASP A 133 13.68 6.17 -14.57
CA ASP A 133 14.22 4.81 -14.50
C ASP A 133 14.73 4.52 -13.10
N MET A 134 14.22 3.43 -12.52
CA MET A 134 14.68 2.95 -11.22
C MET A 134 15.78 1.91 -11.39
N PRO A 135 16.69 1.77 -10.42
CA PRO A 135 17.73 0.75 -10.46
C PRO A 135 17.13 -0.64 -10.67
N LYS A 136 17.71 -1.40 -11.61
CA LYS A 136 17.31 -2.78 -11.86
C LYS A 136 17.47 -3.61 -10.58
N ARG A 137 16.42 -4.36 -10.24
CA ARG A 137 16.47 -5.29 -9.12
C ARG A 137 16.82 -6.68 -9.60
N VAL A 138 17.66 -7.36 -8.83
CA VAL A 138 17.80 -8.81 -8.95
C VAL A 138 16.47 -9.50 -8.65
N SER A 139 16.25 -10.66 -9.26
CA SER A 139 15.09 -11.51 -8.94
C SER A 139 14.99 -11.69 -7.42
N ARG A 140 13.80 -11.47 -6.86
CA ARG A 140 13.57 -11.61 -5.41
C ARG A 140 13.88 -13.03 -4.91
N TRP A 141 13.76 -14.03 -5.79
CA TRP A 141 14.08 -15.43 -5.50
C TRP A 141 15.58 -15.66 -5.24
N LEU A 142 16.44 -14.76 -5.73
CA LEU A 142 17.89 -14.79 -5.54
C LEU A 142 18.36 -13.88 -4.40
N ASN A 143 17.44 -13.26 -3.65
CA ASN A 143 17.78 -12.31 -2.60
C ASN A 143 17.60 -12.95 -1.21
N PRO A 144 18.66 -13.22 -0.43
CA PRO A 144 18.53 -13.82 0.91
C PRO A 144 17.63 -13.03 1.86
N ARG A 145 17.57 -11.70 1.70
CA ARG A 145 16.70 -10.83 2.51
C ARG A 145 15.21 -11.09 2.26
N PHE A 146 14.85 -11.59 1.07
CA PHE A 146 13.48 -12.01 0.78
C PHE A 146 13.04 -13.15 1.71
N TYR A 147 13.85 -14.21 1.82
CA TYR A 147 13.54 -15.35 2.68
C TYR A 147 13.54 -14.97 4.16
N ALA A 148 14.49 -14.15 4.60
CA ALA A 148 14.50 -13.61 5.97
C ALA A 148 13.21 -12.82 6.27
N TYR A 149 12.72 -12.04 5.31
CA TYR A 149 11.47 -11.30 5.46
C TYR A 149 10.25 -12.23 5.48
N VAL A 150 10.22 -13.26 4.62
CA VAL A 150 9.16 -14.29 4.60
C VAL A 150 9.10 -15.05 5.93
N LEU A 151 10.24 -15.42 6.51
CA LEU A 151 10.27 -16.11 7.80
C LEU A 151 9.68 -15.25 8.93
N ARG A 152 9.79 -13.92 8.86
CA ARG A 152 9.26 -12.99 9.87
C ARG A 152 7.80 -12.61 9.64
N HIS A 153 7.34 -12.53 8.39
CA HIS A 153 6.04 -11.93 8.02
C HIS A 153 5.10 -12.88 7.26
N GLY A 154 5.54 -14.11 7.00
CA GLY A 154 4.87 -15.07 6.14
C GLY A 154 5.08 -14.78 4.64
N PHE A 155 4.76 -15.77 3.80
CA PHE A 155 4.78 -15.63 2.34
C PHE A 155 3.41 -15.17 1.83
N LYS A 156 3.36 -14.07 1.06
CA LYS A 156 2.10 -13.52 0.52
C LYS A 156 2.02 -13.41 -1.01
N GLY A 157 2.94 -14.05 -1.73
CA GLY A 157 2.89 -14.23 -3.19
C GLY A 157 3.43 -13.06 -3.99
#